data_AF-A0A7J9WRJ7-F1
#
_entry.id   AF-A0A7J9WRJ7-F1
#
_cell.length_a   1.000
_cell.length_b   1.000
_cell.length_c   1.000
_cell.angle_alpha   90.00
_cell.angle_beta   90.00
_cell.angle_gamma   90.00
#
_symmetry.space_group_name_H-M   'P 1'
#
loop_
_entity.id
_entity.type
_entity.pdbx_description
1 polymer ?
#
loop_
_entity_poly.entity_id
_entity_poly.type
_entity_poly.pdbx_seq_one_letter_code
_entity_poly.pdbx_strand_id
1 'polypeptide(L)'
;MSDWRQYKYNVRHLKRLLRKAQNKKRSKARSQEQQKKTAALIIEAHREYLDVAERYLNKAQATLAKLEQSGLDNEFDLVRKLEIVGFMQHAIRQIDQTQRRVILGEVIPHGEKVFSIFEPHTEWVSKGKAGVPVELGVKVCVLEDQHQFILHHQVMQQQSDDQVAVSMVAQAKQRFANLNACSFDKGFHSPQNQLVLKQQLELVALPKKGKLSQSAQAVEQSEGFLKARRAHSAVESAINALEVHGLDRCRIMASAGSSVMWPWPWWPEIFTVSAPCCGNRSKSVRREKRHIPIVRHPTSARLNEHESLFCNRHDFSNHATVLVQKLTTLTFVPQWK
;
A
#
# COMPACT_ATOMS: atom_id res chain seq x y z
N MET A 1 -1.62 17.66 -34.67
CA MET A 1 -2.54 16.51 -34.87
C MET A 1 -3.92 16.81 -34.27
N SER A 2 -4.99 16.79 -35.06
CA SER A 2 -6.37 17.15 -34.65
C SER A 2 -7.06 16.11 -33.75
N ASP A 3 -6.58 14.87 -33.76
CA ASP A 3 -7.37 13.71 -33.35
C ASP A 3 -7.60 13.62 -31.82
N TRP A 4 -6.80 14.34 -31.03
CA TRP A 4 -6.93 14.38 -29.57
C TRP A 4 -7.57 15.67 -29.04
N ARG A 5 -8.02 16.60 -29.91
CA ARG A 5 -8.67 17.85 -29.49
C ARG A 5 -9.87 17.63 -28.57
N GLN A 6 -10.59 16.52 -28.74
CA GLN A 6 -11.76 16.14 -27.93
C GLN A 6 -11.42 15.27 -26.70
N TYR A 7 -10.19 15.27 -26.21
CA TYR A 7 -9.77 14.44 -25.07
C TYR A 7 -10.70 14.57 -23.84
N LYS A 8 -11.16 15.79 -23.51
CA LYS A 8 -12.11 16.03 -22.41
C LYS A 8 -13.44 15.30 -22.59
N TYR A 9 -13.91 15.17 -23.83
CA TYR A 9 -15.10 14.37 -24.15
C TYR A 9 -14.79 12.88 -24.00
N ASN A 10 -13.67 12.40 -24.55
CA ASN A 10 -13.26 10.99 -24.49
C ASN A 10 -13.18 10.48 -23.04
N VAL A 11 -12.54 11.27 -22.17
CA VAL A 11 -12.45 10.98 -20.72
C VAL A 11 -13.84 10.90 -20.09
N ARG A 12 -14.69 11.91 -20.31
CA ARG A 12 -16.05 11.92 -19.73
C ARG A 12 -16.90 10.77 -20.23
N HIS A 13 -16.78 10.43 -21.51
CA HIS A 13 -17.47 9.30 -22.11
C HIS A 13 -17.10 8.00 -21.39
N LEU A 14 -15.81 7.72 -21.24
CA LEU A 14 -15.35 6.50 -20.60
C LEU A 14 -15.72 6.44 -19.11
N LYS A 15 -15.61 7.57 -18.38
CA LYS A 15 -16.04 7.67 -16.97
C LYS A 15 -17.54 7.38 -16.81
N ARG A 16 -18.37 7.85 -17.74
CA ARG A 16 -19.82 7.60 -17.71
C ARG A 16 -20.13 6.11 -17.86
N LEU A 17 -19.45 5.41 -18.77
CA LEU A 17 -19.61 3.97 -18.96
C LEU A 17 -19.12 3.18 -17.74
N LEU A 18 -17.98 3.56 -17.17
CA LEU A 18 -17.47 2.97 -15.93
C LEU A 18 -18.49 3.09 -14.78
N ARG A 19 -19.05 4.29 -14.57
CA ARG A 19 -20.08 4.52 -13.53
C ARG A 19 -21.33 3.70 -13.79
N LYS A 20 -21.76 3.57 -15.05
CA LYS A 20 -22.90 2.72 -15.45
C LYS A 20 -22.63 1.26 -15.08
N ALA A 21 -21.45 0.74 -15.40
CA ALA A 21 -21.03 -0.62 -15.06
C ALA A 21 -20.96 -0.86 -13.54
N GLN A 22 -20.38 0.07 -12.78
CA GLN A 22 -20.27 0.01 -11.32
C GLN A 22 -21.64 0.04 -10.62
N ASN A 23 -22.54 0.92 -11.05
CA ASN A 23 -23.85 1.09 -10.40
C ASN A 23 -24.75 -0.13 -10.58
N LYS A 24 -24.67 -0.83 -11.72
CA LYS A 24 -25.42 -2.07 -11.98
C LYS A 24 -25.06 -3.21 -11.02
N LYS A 25 -23.84 -3.23 -10.48
CA LYS A 25 -23.38 -4.23 -9.51
C LYS A 25 -24.02 -4.08 -8.12
N ARG A 26 -24.58 -2.91 -7.79
CA ARG A 26 -25.09 -2.60 -6.45
C ARG A 26 -26.51 -3.13 -6.19
N SER A 27 -27.26 -3.51 -7.23
CA SER A 27 -28.63 -4.02 -7.08
C SER A 27 -28.62 -5.51 -6.70
N LYS A 28 -29.14 -5.84 -5.51
CA LYS A 28 -29.36 -7.23 -5.07
C LYS A 28 -30.77 -7.68 -5.49
N ALA A 29 -30.85 -8.61 -6.43
CA ALA A 29 -32.11 -9.22 -6.85
C ALA A 29 -32.52 -10.37 -5.91
N ARG A 30 -33.82 -10.44 -5.59
CA ARG A 30 -34.38 -11.42 -4.63
C ARG A 30 -34.70 -12.79 -5.27
N SER A 31 -35.02 -12.83 -6.57
CA SER A 31 -35.32 -14.06 -7.31
C SER A 31 -34.14 -14.53 -8.19
N GLN A 32 -33.96 -15.84 -8.36
CA GLN A 32 -32.93 -16.44 -9.22
C GLN A 32 -33.03 -15.95 -10.68
N GLU A 33 -34.24 -15.77 -11.21
CA GLU A 33 -34.43 -15.28 -12.59
C GLU A 33 -33.99 -13.82 -12.73
N GLN A 34 -34.28 -13.00 -11.72
CA GLN A 34 -33.83 -11.61 -11.67
C GLN A 34 -32.32 -11.50 -11.45
N GLN A 35 -31.70 -12.43 -10.70
CA GLN A 35 -30.25 -12.50 -10.54
C GLN A 35 -29.56 -12.80 -11.88
N LYS A 36 -30.08 -13.75 -12.67
CA LYS A 36 -29.57 -14.04 -14.02
C LYS A 36 -29.69 -12.83 -14.96
N LYS A 37 -30.85 -12.17 -14.99
CA LYS A 37 -31.06 -10.93 -15.78
C LYS A 37 -30.10 -9.81 -15.35
N THR A 38 -29.91 -9.63 -14.05
CA THR A 38 -28.99 -8.62 -13.50
C THR A 38 -27.54 -8.93 -13.87
N ALA A 39 -27.12 -10.20 -13.77
CA ALA A 39 -25.78 -10.64 -14.16
C ALA A 39 -25.51 -10.37 -15.65
N ALA A 40 -26.47 -10.68 -16.53
CA ALA A 40 -26.37 -10.38 -17.96
C ALA A 40 -26.20 -8.87 -18.23
N LEU A 41 -26.99 -8.03 -17.56
CA LEU A 41 -26.87 -6.56 -17.68
C LEU A 41 -25.54 -6.01 -17.13
N ILE A 42 -24.96 -6.65 -16.11
CA ILE A 42 -23.63 -6.31 -15.60
C ILE A 42 -22.58 -6.63 -16.67
N ILE A 43 -22.63 -7.83 -17.25
CA ILE A 43 -21.69 -8.25 -18.31
C ILE A 43 -21.78 -7.31 -19.51
N GLU A 44 -22.99 -7.00 -19.98
CA GLU A 44 -23.22 -6.10 -21.12
C GLU A 44 -22.63 -4.70 -20.88
N ALA A 45 -22.88 -4.12 -19.70
CA ALA A 45 -22.33 -2.81 -19.37
C ALA A 45 -20.81 -2.79 -19.26
N HIS A 46 -20.19 -3.90 -18.81
CA HIS A 46 -18.73 -4.02 -18.79
C HIS A 46 -18.17 -4.21 -20.20
N ARG A 47 -18.85 -4.97 -21.09
CA ARG A 47 -18.46 -5.09 -22.50
C ARG A 47 -18.46 -3.73 -23.19
N GLU A 48 -19.54 -2.95 -23.07
CA GLU A 48 -19.62 -1.60 -23.66
C GLU A 48 -18.48 -0.68 -23.16
N TYR A 49 -18.13 -0.78 -21.88
CA TYR A 49 -17.01 -0.05 -21.29
C TYR A 49 -15.65 -0.50 -21.87
N LEU A 50 -15.42 -1.82 -21.96
CA LEU A 50 -14.18 -2.40 -22.48
C LEU A 50 -13.99 -2.10 -23.97
N ASP A 51 -15.04 -2.23 -24.79
CA ASP A 51 -14.98 -1.91 -26.22
C ASP A 51 -14.53 -0.46 -26.46
N VAL A 52 -15.00 0.48 -25.64
CA VAL A 52 -14.59 1.89 -25.72
C VAL A 52 -13.16 2.07 -25.22
N ALA A 53 -12.77 1.39 -24.14
CA ALA A 53 -11.40 1.45 -23.61
C ALA A 53 -10.38 0.94 -24.65
N GLU A 54 -10.67 -0.20 -25.29
CA GLU A 54 -9.85 -0.78 -26.36
C GLU A 54 -9.75 0.16 -27.57
N ARG A 55 -10.87 0.76 -28.01
CA ARG A 55 -10.84 1.75 -29.09
C ARG A 55 -9.91 2.92 -28.78
N TYR A 56 -9.92 3.45 -27.55
CA TYR A 56 -9.01 4.52 -27.17
C TYR A 56 -7.56 4.06 -27.03
N LEU A 57 -7.33 2.83 -26.56
CA LEU A 57 -6.00 2.22 -26.49
C LEU A 57 -5.40 2.04 -27.89
N ASN A 58 -6.16 1.48 -28.83
CA ASN A 58 -5.73 1.29 -30.23
C ASN A 58 -5.45 2.64 -30.90
N LYS A 59 -6.28 3.66 -30.62
CA LYS A 59 -6.03 5.02 -31.09
C LYS A 59 -4.73 5.60 -30.51
N ALA A 60 -4.44 5.34 -29.23
CA ALA A 60 -3.19 5.75 -28.60
C ALA A 60 -1.97 5.07 -29.26
N GLN A 61 -2.04 3.75 -29.48
CA GLN A 61 -1.01 2.98 -30.20
C GLN A 61 -0.75 3.55 -31.60
N ALA A 62 -1.81 3.75 -32.38
CA ALA A 62 -1.70 4.30 -33.73
C ALA A 62 -1.12 5.73 -33.74
N THR A 63 -1.46 6.54 -32.74
CA THR A 63 -0.89 7.89 -32.61
C THR A 63 0.60 7.81 -32.28
N LEU A 64 0.99 6.94 -31.35
CA LEU A 64 2.39 6.79 -30.96
C LEU A 64 3.24 6.31 -32.13
N ALA A 65 2.76 5.33 -32.91
CA ALA A 65 3.45 4.86 -34.11
C ALA A 65 3.64 5.97 -35.15
N LYS A 66 2.65 6.84 -35.35
CA LYS A 66 2.78 8.01 -36.24
C LYS A 66 3.82 9.00 -35.72
N LEU A 67 3.88 9.24 -34.40
CA LEU A 67 4.86 10.14 -33.78
C LEU A 67 6.29 9.60 -33.91
N GLU A 68 6.45 8.28 -33.81
CA GLU A 68 7.75 7.62 -34.03
C GLU A 68 8.23 7.78 -35.48
N GLN A 69 7.32 7.67 -36.45
CA GLN A 69 7.62 7.85 -37.87
C GLN A 69 7.98 9.31 -38.22
N SER A 70 7.43 10.28 -37.49
CA SER A 70 7.72 11.70 -37.72
C SER A 70 9.02 12.19 -37.06
N GLY A 71 9.71 11.35 -36.31
CA GLY A 71 10.89 11.74 -35.51
C GLY A 71 10.50 12.17 -34.09
N LEU A 72 11.28 11.70 -33.11
CA LEU A 72 11.23 12.16 -31.71
C LEU A 72 12.53 12.92 -31.47
N ASP A 73 12.49 14.23 -31.65
CA ASP A 73 13.70 15.04 -31.87
C ASP A 73 14.43 15.45 -30.57
N ASN A 74 13.87 15.18 -29.40
CA ASN A 74 14.50 15.52 -28.11
C ASN A 74 14.30 14.44 -27.02
N GLU A 75 15.17 14.48 -26.00
CA GLU A 75 15.16 13.55 -24.86
C GLU A 75 13.85 13.59 -24.06
N PHE A 76 13.19 14.75 -23.97
CA PHE A 76 11.92 14.90 -23.26
C PHE A 76 10.79 14.14 -23.95
N ASP A 77 10.76 14.10 -25.27
CA ASP A 77 9.75 13.39 -26.05
C ASP A 77 9.93 11.87 -25.93
N LEU A 78 11.18 11.40 -25.81
CA LEU A 78 11.47 10.02 -25.49
C LEU A 78 10.97 9.63 -24.09
N VAL A 79 11.25 10.46 -23.06
CA VAL A 79 10.76 10.22 -21.68
C VAL A 79 9.24 10.18 -21.63
N ARG A 80 8.58 11.14 -22.29
CA ARG A 80 7.10 11.19 -22.36
C ARG A 80 6.51 10.00 -23.11
N LYS A 81 7.16 9.54 -24.18
CA LYS A 81 6.79 8.30 -24.87
C LYS A 81 6.87 7.10 -23.93
N LEU A 82 7.99 6.91 -23.23
CA LEU A 82 8.16 5.81 -22.26
C LEU A 82 7.05 5.83 -21.22
N GLU A 83 6.71 7.02 -20.73
CA GLU A 83 5.62 7.21 -19.79
C GLU A 83 4.25 6.82 -20.37
N ILE A 84 3.92 7.25 -21.60
CA ILE A 84 2.69 6.80 -22.29
C ILE A 84 2.66 5.27 -22.39
N VAL A 85 3.75 4.67 -22.87
CA VAL A 85 3.86 3.21 -23.06
C VAL A 85 3.60 2.48 -21.74
N GLY A 86 4.17 2.97 -20.62
CA GLY A 86 3.88 2.45 -19.29
C GLY A 86 2.38 2.50 -18.93
N PHE A 87 1.71 3.63 -19.15
CA PHE A 87 0.26 3.72 -18.92
C PHE A 87 -0.57 2.85 -19.86
N MET A 88 -0.11 2.61 -21.09
CA MET A 88 -0.77 1.70 -22.02
C MET A 88 -0.70 0.25 -21.53
N GLN A 89 0.45 -0.18 -21.00
CA GLN A 89 0.57 -1.51 -20.38
C GLN A 89 -0.39 -1.68 -19.19
N HIS A 90 -0.56 -0.65 -18.37
CA HIS A 90 -1.56 -0.66 -17.30
C HIS A 90 -2.99 -0.74 -17.85
N ALA A 91 -3.31 -0.04 -18.94
CA ALA A 91 -4.62 -0.12 -19.57
C ALA A 91 -4.90 -1.52 -20.14
N ILE A 92 -3.93 -2.14 -20.82
CA ILE A 92 -4.01 -3.53 -21.31
C ILE A 92 -4.31 -4.49 -20.17
N ARG A 93 -3.53 -4.41 -19.08
CA ARG A 93 -3.73 -5.24 -17.89
C ARG A 93 -5.13 -5.06 -17.30
N GLN A 94 -5.62 -3.82 -17.20
CA GLN A 94 -6.93 -3.54 -16.62
C GLN A 94 -8.07 -4.08 -17.49
N ILE A 95 -7.95 -4.00 -18.81
CA ILE A 95 -8.91 -4.58 -19.75
C ILE A 95 -8.97 -6.09 -19.55
N ASP A 96 -7.81 -6.76 -19.59
CA ASP A 96 -7.70 -8.22 -19.39
C ASP A 96 -8.29 -8.66 -18.05
N GLN A 97 -7.87 -8.04 -16.94
CA GLN A 97 -8.35 -8.39 -15.61
C GLN A 97 -9.86 -8.15 -15.43
N THR A 98 -10.40 -7.11 -16.07
CA THR A 98 -11.85 -6.83 -16.01
C THR A 98 -12.63 -7.86 -16.82
N GLN A 99 -12.13 -8.24 -17.99
CA GLN A 99 -12.73 -9.29 -18.82
C GLN A 99 -12.72 -10.64 -18.10
N ARG A 100 -11.56 -11.09 -17.62
CA ARG A 100 -11.40 -12.33 -16.87
C ARG A 100 -12.30 -12.37 -15.64
N ARG A 101 -12.28 -11.31 -14.82
CA ARG A 101 -13.04 -11.28 -13.57
C ARG A 101 -14.55 -11.15 -13.76
N VAL A 102 -15.01 -10.25 -14.64
CA VAL A 102 -16.43 -9.87 -14.72
C VAL A 102 -17.18 -10.65 -15.79
N ILE A 103 -16.52 -10.95 -16.92
CA ILE A 103 -17.14 -11.63 -18.06
C ILE A 103 -16.91 -13.13 -18.00
N LEU A 104 -15.68 -13.58 -17.71
CA LEU A 104 -15.34 -15.00 -17.61
C LEU A 104 -15.57 -15.58 -16.21
N GLY A 105 -15.70 -14.73 -15.19
CA GLY A 105 -15.94 -15.14 -13.81
C GLY A 105 -14.70 -15.70 -13.09
N GLU A 106 -13.50 -15.44 -13.62
CA GLU A 106 -12.24 -15.92 -13.05
C GLU A 106 -11.84 -15.15 -11.78
N VAL A 107 -11.10 -15.84 -10.90
CA VAL A 107 -10.47 -15.22 -9.73
C VAL A 107 -9.06 -14.79 -10.10
N ILE A 108 -8.80 -13.48 -10.12
CA ILE A 108 -7.46 -12.93 -10.39
C ILE A 108 -6.52 -13.25 -9.22
N PRO A 109 -5.38 -13.94 -9.46
CA PRO A 109 -4.37 -14.21 -8.44
C PRO A 109 -3.85 -12.93 -7.78
N HIS A 110 -3.42 -13.01 -6.53
CA HIS A 110 -2.97 -11.83 -5.79
C HIS A 110 -1.75 -11.15 -6.45
N GLY A 111 -0.77 -11.93 -6.90
CA GLY A 111 0.45 -11.41 -7.53
C GLY A 111 0.23 -10.72 -8.88
N GLU A 112 -0.92 -10.89 -9.52
CA GLU A 112 -1.27 -10.18 -10.75
C GLU A 112 -1.90 -8.80 -10.48
N LYS A 113 -2.40 -8.57 -9.25
CA LYS A 113 -3.11 -7.34 -8.91
C LYS A 113 -2.14 -6.18 -8.77
N VAL A 114 -2.55 -5.03 -9.29
CA VAL A 114 -1.82 -3.77 -9.11
C VAL A 114 -2.65 -2.83 -8.26
N PHE A 115 -2.08 -2.35 -7.17
CA PHE A 115 -2.79 -1.51 -6.20
C PHE A 115 -2.65 -0.02 -6.51
N SER A 116 -1.55 0.39 -7.16
CA SER A 116 -1.34 1.75 -7.66
C SER A 116 -0.56 1.73 -8.98
N ILE A 117 -0.99 2.56 -9.94
CA ILE A 117 -0.25 2.75 -11.21
C ILE A 117 0.85 3.80 -11.11
N PHE A 118 0.78 4.66 -10.08
CA PHE A 118 1.78 5.69 -9.83
C PHE A 118 2.86 5.16 -8.89
N GLU A 119 2.49 4.19 -8.05
CA GLU A 119 3.36 3.50 -7.11
C GLU A 119 3.24 1.98 -7.34
N PRO A 120 3.90 1.41 -8.36
CA PRO A 120 3.80 -0.02 -8.64
C PRO A 120 4.27 -0.93 -7.50
N HIS A 121 5.02 -0.37 -6.55
CA HIS A 121 5.52 -1.04 -5.35
C HIS A 121 4.49 -1.06 -4.20
N THR A 122 3.32 -0.41 -4.32
CA THR A 122 2.27 -0.47 -3.29
C THR A 122 1.86 -1.92 -3.03
N GLU A 123 1.87 -2.33 -1.78
CA GLU A 123 1.50 -3.66 -1.34
C GLU A 123 0.18 -3.69 -0.59
N TRP A 124 -0.42 -4.87 -0.54
CA TRP A 124 -1.60 -5.16 0.26
C TRP A 124 -1.17 -5.61 1.65
N VAL A 125 -1.41 -4.77 2.65
CA VAL A 125 -0.95 -4.99 4.02
C VAL A 125 -2.12 -5.36 4.92
N SER A 126 -2.16 -6.62 5.36
CA SER A 126 -3.24 -7.13 6.24
C SER A 126 -2.95 -6.82 7.71
N LYS A 127 -3.69 -5.89 8.30
CA LYS A 127 -3.43 -5.37 9.66
C LYS A 127 -4.07 -6.17 10.78
N GLY A 128 -5.08 -6.99 10.48
CA GLY A 128 -5.80 -7.78 11.49
C GLY A 128 -6.50 -6.94 12.59
N LYS A 129 -6.53 -5.60 12.47
CA LYS A 129 -7.18 -4.68 13.41
C LYS A 129 -8.69 -4.68 13.16
N ALA A 130 -9.48 -4.54 14.23
CA ALA A 130 -10.93 -4.42 14.13
C ALA A 130 -11.30 -3.11 13.40
N GLY A 131 -11.97 -3.20 12.25
CA GLY A 131 -12.47 -2.06 11.48
C GLY A 131 -11.73 -1.78 10.17
N VAL A 132 -10.39 -1.89 10.14
CA VAL A 132 -9.57 -1.76 8.94
C VAL A 132 -8.73 -3.04 8.78
N PRO A 133 -9.27 -4.06 8.09
CA PRO A 133 -8.56 -5.33 7.95
C PRO A 133 -7.32 -5.21 7.06
N VAL A 134 -7.28 -4.23 6.16
CA VAL A 134 -6.27 -4.08 5.11
C VAL A 134 -5.98 -2.61 4.84
N GLU A 135 -4.70 -2.31 4.66
CA GLU A 135 -4.18 -1.03 4.18
C GLU A 135 -3.36 -1.25 2.89
N LEU A 136 -3.20 -0.19 2.09
CA LEU A 136 -2.39 -0.18 0.88
C LEU A 136 -1.18 0.74 1.08
N GLY A 137 0.02 0.21 0.86
CA GLY A 137 1.25 0.97 1.03
C GLY A 137 2.48 0.09 1.03
N VAL A 138 3.62 0.67 1.41
CA VAL A 138 4.85 -0.09 1.66
C VAL A 138 5.26 0.09 3.11
N LYS A 139 5.63 -1.01 3.75
CA LYS A 139 6.05 -0.97 5.15
C LYS A 139 7.44 -0.33 5.25
N VAL A 140 7.71 0.38 6.33
CA VAL A 140 8.98 1.01 6.65
C VAL A 140 9.31 0.62 8.08
N CYS A 141 10.43 -0.05 8.29
CA CYS A 141 10.94 -0.27 9.63
C CYS A 141 11.79 0.93 10.04
N VAL A 142 11.63 1.41 11.27
CA VAL A 142 12.39 2.52 11.86
C VAL A 142 12.97 2.02 13.18
N LEU A 143 14.14 2.49 13.55
CA LEU A 143 14.78 2.17 14.82
C LEU A 143 15.11 3.47 15.56
N GLU A 144 14.56 3.64 16.75
CA GLU A 144 14.76 4.83 17.59
C GLU A 144 15.63 4.52 18.82
N ASP A 145 16.24 5.56 19.38
CA ASP A 145 16.91 5.51 20.68
C ASP A 145 15.99 5.99 21.82
N GLN A 146 16.48 5.92 23.05
CA GLN A 146 15.76 6.39 24.24
C GLN A 146 15.45 7.90 24.27
N HIS A 147 16.07 8.69 23.38
CA HIS A 147 15.86 10.13 23.24
C HIS A 147 14.98 10.46 22.02
N GLN A 148 14.34 9.46 21.41
CA GLN A 148 13.46 9.60 20.25
C GLN A 148 14.19 10.03 18.97
N PHE A 149 15.51 9.84 18.89
CA PHE A 149 16.26 9.99 17.65
C PHE A 149 16.15 8.73 16.81
N ILE A 150 15.89 8.91 15.52
CA ILE A 150 15.90 7.82 14.54
C ILE A 150 17.36 7.46 14.24
N LEU A 151 17.76 6.26 14.66
CA LEU A 151 19.09 5.71 14.41
C LEU A 151 19.18 5.08 13.01
N HIS A 152 18.12 4.40 12.57
CA HIS A 152 18.09 3.75 11.27
C HIS A 152 16.67 3.55 10.74
N HIS A 153 16.53 3.35 9.43
CA HIS A 153 15.27 2.99 8.79
C HIS A 153 15.52 2.06 7.59
N GLN A 154 14.52 1.26 7.24
CA GLN A 154 14.52 0.36 6.08
C GLN A 154 13.14 0.34 5.44
N VAL A 155 13.06 0.63 4.15
CA VAL A 155 11.85 0.43 3.35
C VAL A 155 11.71 -1.05 3.01
N MET A 156 10.57 -1.64 3.34
CA MET A 156 10.32 -3.08 3.32
C MET A 156 9.42 -3.45 2.14
N GLN A 157 10.00 -3.50 0.94
CA GLN A 157 9.28 -3.99 -0.25
C GLN A 157 9.32 -5.52 -0.27
N GLN A 158 8.14 -6.15 -0.28
CA GLN A 158 7.92 -7.60 -0.33
C GLN A 158 8.61 -8.32 0.84
N GLN A 159 8.75 -7.63 1.96
CA GLN A 159 9.45 -8.11 3.15
C GLN A 159 8.50 -8.19 4.35
N SER A 160 8.63 -9.26 5.12
CA SER A 160 7.96 -9.39 6.42
C SER A 160 8.83 -8.85 7.56
N ASP A 161 8.20 -8.52 8.68
CA ASP A 161 8.87 -7.85 9.81
C ASP A 161 9.95 -8.77 10.41
N ASP A 162 9.72 -10.07 10.42
CA ASP A 162 10.70 -11.06 10.86
C ASP A 162 11.92 -11.15 9.93
N GLN A 163 11.82 -10.78 8.66
CA GLN A 163 12.96 -10.82 7.73
C GLN A 163 13.94 -9.66 7.95
N VAL A 164 13.48 -8.54 8.51
CA VAL A 164 14.26 -7.30 8.60
C VAL A 164 14.88 -7.06 9.98
N ALA A 165 14.46 -7.79 11.01
CA ALA A 165 14.90 -7.58 12.39
C ALA A 165 16.44 -7.56 12.54
N VAL A 166 17.10 -8.58 11.96
CA VAL A 166 18.56 -8.74 12.04
C VAL A 166 19.29 -7.70 11.20
N SER A 167 18.81 -7.41 9.98
CA SER A 167 19.44 -6.41 9.11
C SER A 167 19.37 -5.02 9.72
N MET A 168 18.24 -4.67 10.34
CA MET A 168 18.05 -3.40 11.03
C MET A 168 19.05 -3.20 12.16
N VAL A 169 19.22 -4.21 13.02
CA VAL A 169 20.18 -4.14 14.14
C VAL A 169 21.61 -4.08 13.61
N ALA A 170 22.00 -4.94 12.68
CA ALA A 170 23.36 -4.96 12.14
C ALA A 170 23.74 -3.60 11.52
N GLN A 171 22.85 -3.01 10.73
CA GLN A 171 23.06 -1.70 10.12
C GLN A 171 23.05 -0.55 11.13
N ALA A 172 22.23 -0.64 12.18
CA ALA A 172 22.24 0.34 13.26
C ALA A 172 23.54 0.24 14.08
N LYS A 173 24.02 -0.97 14.41
CA LYS A 173 25.31 -1.18 15.10
C LYS A 173 26.50 -0.67 14.30
N GLN A 174 26.47 -0.81 12.97
CA GLN A 174 27.53 -0.27 12.12
C GLN A 174 27.67 1.25 12.25
N ARG A 175 26.55 1.96 12.46
CA ARG A 175 26.53 3.42 12.66
C ARG A 175 26.77 3.81 14.12
N PHE A 176 26.25 3.00 15.03
CA PHE A 176 26.26 3.23 16.46
C PHE A 176 26.76 1.97 17.18
N ALA A 177 28.09 1.84 17.31
CA ALA A 177 28.73 0.66 17.90
C ALA A 177 28.27 0.35 19.34
N ASN A 178 27.81 1.37 20.07
CA ASN A 178 27.33 1.27 21.45
C ASN A 178 25.88 0.75 21.59
N LEU A 179 25.21 0.44 20.48
CA LEU A 179 23.86 -0.14 20.50
C LEU A 179 23.91 -1.55 21.10
N ASN A 180 23.52 -1.69 22.36
CA ASN A 180 23.64 -2.97 23.08
C ASN A 180 22.30 -3.58 23.50
N ALA A 181 21.20 -2.84 23.38
CA ALA A 181 19.87 -3.31 23.75
C ALA A 181 18.83 -2.85 22.73
N CYS A 182 17.83 -3.70 22.49
CA CYS A 182 16.78 -3.42 21.51
C CYS A 182 15.47 -4.14 21.85
N SER A 183 14.35 -3.43 21.75
CA SER A 183 12.99 -3.89 22.00
C SER A 183 12.20 -3.93 20.70
N PHE A 184 11.56 -5.06 20.44
CA PHE A 184 10.85 -5.35 19.21
C PHE A 184 9.38 -5.65 19.47
N ASP A 185 8.53 -5.37 18.47
CA ASP A 185 7.19 -5.93 18.46
C ASP A 185 7.24 -7.45 18.19
N LYS A 186 6.16 -8.12 18.57
CA LYS A 186 5.95 -9.56 18.38
C LYS A 186 5.98 -9.98 16.90
N GLY A 187 5.68 -9.08 15.97
CA GLY A 187 5.75 -9.33 14.52
C GLY A 187 7.15 -9.74 14.04
N PHE A 188 8.20 -9.21 14.67
CA PHE A 188 9.61 -9.49 14.32
C PHE A 188 10.11 -10.87 14.78
N HIS A 189 9.24 -11.69 15.38
CA HIS A 189 9.63 -12.98 15.94
C HIS A 189 9.82 -14.07 14.87
N SER A 190 11.05 -14.58 14.79
CA SER A 190 11.36 -15.91 14.25
C SER A 190 12.34 -16.63 15.19
N PRO A 191 12.36 -17.98 15.21
CA PRO A 191 13.35 -18.74 15.98
C PRO A 191 14.80 -18.34 15.65
N GLN A 192 15.06 -18.04 14.37
CA GLN A 192 16.37 -17.58 13.90
C GLN A 192 16.70 -16.20 14.47
N ASN A 193 15.76 -15.26 14.46
CA ASN A 193 15.97 -13.91 15.00
C ASN A 193 16.30 -13.96 16.49
N GLN A 194 15.62 -14.84 17.25
CA GLN A 194 15.90 -15.03 18.68
C GLN A 194 17.32 -15.52 18.96
N LEU A 195 17.94 -16.26 18.04
CA LEU A 195 19.32 -16.72 18.18
C LEU A 195 20.31 -15.64 17.74
N VAL A 196 20.13 -15.10 16.54
CA VAL A 196 21.07 -14.15 15.93
C VAL A 196 21.11 -12.82 16.70
N LEU A 197 19.96 -12.29 17.12
CA LEU A 197 19.92 -11.02 17.84
C LEU A 197 20.62 -11.10 19.20
N LYS A 198 20.58 -12.26 19.87
CA LYS A 198 21.29 -12.46 21.15
C LYS A 198 22.82 -12.51 21.02
N GLN A 199 23.32 -12.82 19.83
CA GLN A 199 24.75 -12.74 19.53
C GLN A 199 25.19 -11.31 19.27
N GLN A 200 24.26 -10.46 18.81
CA GLN A 200 24.54 -9.07 18.47
C GLN A 200 24.27 -8.10 19.60
N LEU A 201 23.34 -8.38 20.51
CA LEU A 201 22.89 -7.46 21.56
C LEU A 201 22.93 -8.15 22.93
N GLU A 202 23.29 -7.39 23.96
CA GLU A 202 23.28 -7.86 25.36
C GLU A 202 21.85 -8.08 25.85
N LEU A 203 20.92 -7.19 25.49
CA LEU A 203 19.51 -7.27 25.87
C LEU A 203 18.59 -7.22 24.64
N VAL A 204 17.94 -8.34 24.35
CA VAL A 204 16.94 -8.46 23.29
C VAL A 204 15.56 -8.63 23.90
N ALA A 205 14.73 -7.58 23.84
CA ALA A 205 13.34 -7.64 24.26
C ALA A 205 12.43 -7.97 23.06
N LEU A 206 12.49 -9.23 22.60
CA LEU A 206 11.66 -9.76 21.52
C LEU A 206 10.66 -10.81 22.06
N PRO A 207 9.35 -10.51 22.15
CA PRO A 207 8.35 -11.46 22.64
C PRO A 207 8.20 -12.67 21.71
N LYS A 208 8.01 -13.87 22.28
CA LYS A 208 7.80 -15.07 21.46
C LYS A 208 6.38 -15.15 20.90
N LYS A 209 6.28 -15.66 19.67
CA LYS A 209 4.99 -15.95 19.03
C LYS A 209 4.50 -17.34 19.46
N GLY A 210 3.23 -17.46 19.87
CA GLY A 210 2.60 -18.73 20.27
C GLY A 210 2.54 -18.98 21.78
N LYS A 211 2.38 -20.25 22.17
CA LYS A 211 2.36 -20.68 23.59
C LYS A 211 3.78 -20.63 24.15
N LEU A 212 3.94 -20.01 25.31
CA LEU A 212 5.22 -19.88 26.00
C LEU A 212 5.49 -21.12 26.86
N SER A 213 6.72 -21.65 26.77
CA SER A 213 7.27 -22.54 27.80
C SER A 213 7.52 -21.75 29.09
N GLN A 214 7.51 -22.42 30.25
CA GLN A 214 7.79 -21.78 31.55
C GLN A 214 9.12 -21.01 31.57
N SER A 215 10.17 -21.54 30.94
CA SER A 215 11.47 -20.86 30.84
C SER A 215 11.41 -19.57 30.01
N ALA A 216 10.78 -19.61 28.83
CA ALA A 216 10.55 -18.42 28.01
C ALA A 216 9.70 -17.38 28.73
N GLN A 217 8.68 -17.82 29.49
CA GLN A 217 7.85 -16.92 30.28
C GLN A 217 8.65 -16.23 31.39
N ALA A 218 9.53 -16.93 32.09
CA ALA A 218 10.42 -16.34 33.09
C ALA A 218 11.35 -15.28 32.48
N VAL A 219 11.87 -15.52 31.27
CA VAL A 219 12.69 -14.54 30.54
C VAL A 219 11.87 -13.29 30.17
N GLU A 220 10.66 -13.46 29.63
CA GLU A 220 9.78 -12.32 29.29
C GLU A 220 9.28 -11.55 30.53
N GLN A 221 9.30 -12.18 31.71
CA GLN A 221 8.97 -11.55 33.00
C GLN A 221 10.17 -10.94 33.73
N SER A 222 11.38 -11.09 33.18
CA SER A 222 12.56 -10.45 33.76
C SER A 222 12.42 -8.92 33.77
N GLU A 223 13.01 -8.27 34.78
CA GLU A 223 12.87 -6.83 34.98
C GLU A 223 13.38 -6.02 33.78
N GLY A 224 14.54 -6.41 33.21
CA GLY A 224 15.11 -5.78 32.03
C GLY A 224 14.21 -5.88 30.79
N PHE A 225 13.60 -7.05 30.58
CA PHE A 225 12.68 -7.27 29.46
C PHE A 225 11.40 -6.44 29.62
N LEU A 226 10.81 -6.41 30.81
CA LEU A 226 9.62 -5.61 31.10
C LEU A 226 9.89 -4.10 30.95
N LYS A 227 11.05 -3.63 31.41
CA LYS A 227 11.43 -2.21 31.28
C LYS A 227 11.59 -1.82 29.81
N ALA A 228 12.33 -2.60 29.03
CA ALA A 228 12.50 -2.37 27.59
C ALA A 228 11.14 -2.39 26.85
N ARG A 229 10.29 -3.37 27.17
CA ARG A 229 8.95 -3.49 26.58
C ARG A 229 8.02 -2.34 26.94
N ARG A 230 8.11 -1.79 28.14
CA ARG A 230 7.30 -0.61 28.53
C ARG A 230 7.75 0.66 27.79
N ALA A 231 9.06 0.80 27.55
CA ALA A 231 9.58 1.91 26.76
C ALA A 231 9.10 1.87 25.30
N HIS A 232 8.75 0.68 24.81
CA HIS A 232 8.21 0.50 23.46
C HIS A 232 6.91 1.28 23.21
N SER A 233 6.11 1.66 24.22
CA SER A 233 4.95 2.51 23.97
C SER A 233 5.31 3.93 23.51
N ALA A 234 6.55 4.38 23.70
CA ALA A 234 7.02 5.70 23.23
C ALA A 234 7.12 5.79 21.70
N VAL A 235 7.31 4.66 21.04
CA VAL A 235 7.39 4.51 19.58
C VAL A 235 6.19 5.14 18.85
N GLU A 236 4.99 5.02 19.42
CA GLU A 236 3.76 5.55 18.81
C GLU A 236 3.87 7.07 18.57
N SER A 237 4.59 7.79 19.44
CA SER A 237 4.83 9.22 19.27
C SER A 237 5.73 9.53 18.08
N ALA A 238 6.76 8.71 17.82
CA ALA A 238 7.66 8.87 16.69
C ALA A 238 6.97 8.53 15.36
N ILE A 239 6.14 7.47 15.33
CA ILE A 239 5.31 7.13 14.18
C ILE A 239 4.40 8.32 13.83
N ASN A 240 3.64 8.81 14.81
CA ASN A 240 2.74 9.94 14.59
C ASN A 240 3.47 11.21 14.15
N ALA A 241 4.68 11.47 14.68
CA ALA A 241 5.50 12.59 14.23
C ALA A 241 5.92 12.43 12.75
N LEU A 242 6.39 11.24 12.37
CA LEU A 242 6.76 10.94 10.98
C LEU A 242 5.58 11.11 10.02
N GLU A 243 4.40 10.64 10.41
CA GLU A 243 3.16 10.81 9.65
C GLU A 243 2.83 12.29 9.45
N VAL A 244 2.80 13.09 10.52
CA VAL A 244 2.53 14.54 10.45
C VAL A 244 3.54 15.27 9.55
N HIS A 245 4.79 14.81 9.55
CA HIS A 245 5.87 15.37 8.73
C HIS A 245 5.92 14.85 7.28
N GLY A 246 4.89 14.12 6.85
CA GLY A 246 4.69 13.77 5.44
C GLY A 246 5.15 12.37 5.09
N LEU A 247 5.54 11.53 6.05
CA LEU A 247 5.72 10.11 5.76
C LEU A 247 4.36 9.46 5.43
N ASP A 248 3.24 10.06 5.82
CA ASP A 248 1.88 9.65 5.43
C ASP A 248 1.52 9.96 3.96
N ARG A 249 2.44 10.61 3.23
CA ARG A 249 2.21 11.12 1.88
C ARG A 249 3.35 10.73 0.96
N CYS A 250 3.03 9.92 -0.04
CA CYS A 250 3.91 9.80 -1.19
C CYS A 250 3.77 11.06 -2.05
N ARG A 251 4.80 11.91 -2.07
CA ARG A 251 4.83 13.07 -2.96
C ARG A 251 5.01 12.54 -4.38
N ILE A 252 4.01 12.76 -5.23
CA ILE A 252 4.00 12.27 -6.62
C ILE A 252 5.36 12.61 -7.27
N MET A 253 6.06 11.60 -7.79
CA MET A 253 7.02 11.81 -8.89
C MET A 253 6.21 12.16 -10.15
N ALA A 254 5.55 13.32 -10.13
CA ALA A 254 4.94 13.89 -11.30
C ALA A 254 6.04 14.70 -11.97
N SER A 255 6.50 14.25 -13.13
CA SER A 255 7.08 15.17 -14.11
C SER A 255 6.17 16.39 -14.21
N ALA A 256 6.74 17.57 -13.97
CA ALA A 256 6.06 18.85 -13.89
C ALA A 256 4.99 19.01 -14.99
N GLY A 257 3.72 19.26 -14.61
CA GLY A 257 2.69 19.61 -15.59
C GLY A 257 1.23 19.32 -15.24
N SER A 258 0.92 18.60 -14.16
CA SER A 258 -0.48 18.30 -13.80
C SER A 258 -0.90 19.06 -12.55
N SER A 259 -1.45 20.26 -12.73
CA SER A 259 -2.22 20.96 -11.70
C SER A 259 -3.56 20.25 -11.48
N VAL A 260 -3.53 19.07 -10.87
CA VAL A 260 -4.66 18.54 -10.11
C VAL A 260 -4.09 17.87 -8.87
N MET A 261 -3.95 18.69 -7.84
CA MET A 261 -3.61 18.27 -6.49
C MET A 261 -4.79 17.46 -5.95
N TRP A 262 -4.71 16.14 -6.05
CA TRP A 262 -5.52 15.27 -5.21
C TRP A 262 -4.63 14.91 -4.02
N PRO A 263 -4.95 15.38 -2.80
CA PRO A 263 -4.37 14.82 -1.59
C PRO A 263 -4.86 13.38 -1.53
N TRP A 264 -3.94 12.45 -1.74
CA TRP A 264 -4.22 11.05 -1.53
C TRP A 264 -3.57 10.66 -0.20
N PRO A 265 -4.35 10.28 0.83
CA PRO A 265 -3.80 9.75 2.06
C PRO A 265 -3.49 8.27 1.83
N TRP A 266 -2.25 7.92 1.47
CA TRP A 266 -1.82 6.53 1.35
C TRP A 266 -0.56 6.33 2.20
N TRP A 267 -0.70 5.43 3.17
CA TRP A 267 0.17 5.28 4.31
C TRP A 267 1.31 4.30 4.00
N PRO A 268 2.57 4.63 4.30
CA PRO A 268 3.58 3.65 4.63
C PRO A 268 3.37 3.19 6.08
N GLU A 269 3.41 1.88 6.33
CA GLU A 269 3.33 1.39 7.70
C GLU A 269 4.69 1.52 8.38
N ILE A 270 4.79 2.33 9.43
CA ILE A 270 6.03 2.48 10.18
C ILE A 270 6.05 1.45 11.31
N PHE A 271 6.97 0.49 11.27
CA PHE A 271 7.26 -0.40 12.38
C PHE A 271 8.50 0.08 13.10
N THR A 272 8.36 0.40 14.37
CA THR A 272 9.44 1.05 15.10
C THR A 272 10.01 0.11 16.15
N VAL A 273 11.32 0.03 16.19
CA VAL A 273 12.09 -0.76 17.15
C VAL A 273 12.80 0.24 18.06
N SER A 274 12.77 0.03 19.39
CA SER A 274 13.36 1.01 20.32
C SER A 274 14.57 0.44 21.06
N ALA A 275 15.64 1.23 21.18
CA ALA A 275 16.86 0.88 21.89
C ALA A 275 16.91 1.56 23.28
N PRO A 276 16.91 0.82 24.40
CA PRO A 276 17.13 1.41 25.72
C PRO A 276 18.60 1.38 26.13
N CYS A 277 19.25 2.53 26.35
CA CYS A 277 20.52 2.58 27.09
C CYS A 277 20.32 2.85 28.59
N CYS A 278 21.03 2.08 29.42
CA CYS A 278 21.04 2.18 30.88
C CYS A 278 21.64 3.50 31.37
N GLY A 279 20.83 4.26 32.12
CA GLY A 279 21.28 5.39 32.93
C GLY A 279 20.30 5.63 34.07
N ASN A 280 20.78 5.54 35.32
CA ASN A 280 19.99 5.79 36.53
C ASN A 280 19.57 7.26 36.61
N ARG A 281 18.26 7.55 36.66
CA ARG A 281 17.74 8.57 37.58
C ARG A 281 16.23 8.46 37.81
N SER A 282 15.90 8.77 39.05
CA SER A 282 14.66 8.57 39.78
C SER A 282 13.66 9.71 39.64
N LYS A 283 12.35 9.38 39.59
CA LYS A 283 11.25 9.80 40.50
C LYS A 283 9.89 9.97 39.77
N SER A 284 8.96 9.10 40.18
CA SER A 284 7.53 9.32 40.49
C SER A 284 6.69 10.29 39.64
N VAL A 285 5.59 9.80 39.06
CA VAL A 285 4.21 10.28 39.34
C VAL A 285 3.22 9.11 39.22
N ARG A 286 2.26 9.08 40.16
CA ARG A 286 1.21 8.09 40.41
C ARG A 286 -0.04 8.28 39.53
N ARG A 287 -0.71 7.15 39.26
CA ARG A 287 -2.18 6.89 39.13
C ARG A 287 -2.90 7.67 38.00
N GLU A 288 -3.79 7.04 37.22
CA GLU A 288 -5.10 6.61 37.70
C GLU A 288 -5.73 5.54 36.79
N LYS A 289 -6.26 4.49 37.42
CA LYS A 289 -7.06 3.43 36.80
C LYS A 289 -8.46 3.96 36.53
N ARG A 290 -9.01 3.79 35.33
CA ARG A 290 -10.49 3.72 35.13
C ARG A 290 -10.87 2.58 34.21
N HIS A 291 -11.90 1.88 34.66
CA HIS A 291 -12.52 0.68 34.09
C HIS A 291 -12.98 0.87 32.64
N ILE A 292 -12.79 -0.16 31.81
CA ILE A 292 -13.58 -0.36 30.59
C ILE A 292 -14.05 -1.82 30.57
N PRO A 293 -15.35 -2.09 30.36
CA PRO A 293 -15.94 -3.42 30.48
C PRO A 293 -15.55 -4.33 29.32
N ILE A 294 -15.39 -5.62 29.64
CA ILE A 294 -15.16 -6.71 28.70
C ILE A 294 -16.50 -7.09 28.07
N VAL A 295 -16.64 -6.93 26.76
CA VAL A 295 -17.73 -7.54 25.97
C VAL A 295 -17.18 -8.77 25.25
N ARG A 296 -17.85 -9.91 25.42
CA ARG A 296 -17.50 -11.21 24.83
C ARG A 296 -18.36 -11.54 23.59
N HIS A 297 -17.68 -12.11 22.57
CA HIS A 297 -18.14 -13.06 21.51
C HIS A 297 -18.96 -12.51 20.30
N PRO A 298 -18.95 -13.12 19.08
CA PRO A 298 -18.87 -14.55 18.78
C PRO A 298 -17.87 -15.03 17.68
N THR A 299 -17.93 -16.35 17.48
CA THR A 299 -17.03 -17.36 16.92
C THR A 299 -16.85 -17.40 15.39
N SER A 300 -15.59 -17.66 15.01
CA SER A 300 -14.96 -18.33 13.85
C SER A 300 -15.67 -18.74 12.53
N ALA A 301 -16.89 -18.33 12.20
CA ALA A 301 -17.57 -18.82 10.98
C ALA A 301 -17.71 -17.82 9.80
N ARG A 302 -17.07 -16.63 9.84
CA ARG A 302 -17.28 -15.57 8.80
C ARG A 302 -16.05 -15.11 8.01
N LEU A 303 -14.90 -15.78 8.11
CA LEU A 303 -13.68 -15.31 7.45
C LEU A 303 -13.70 -15.48 5.91
N ASN A 304 -14.48 -16.42 5.34
CA ASN A 304 -14.46 -16.69 3.90
C ASN A 304 -15.32 -15.73 3.04
N GLU A 305 -16.21 -14.92 3.64
CA GLU A 305 -17.03 -13.96 2.86
C GLU A 305 -16.36 -12.59 2.69
N HIS A 306 -15.38 -12.26 3.55
CA HIS A 306 -14.77 -10.92 3.61
C HIS A 306 -13.81 -10.62 2.44
N GLU A 307 -13.14 -11.63 1.86
CA GLU A 307 -12.28 -11.43 0.67
C GLU A 307 -13.08 -10.98 -0.57
N SER A 308 -14.32 -11.49 -0.72
CA SER A 308 -15.20 -11.14 -1.83
C SER A 308 -15.80 -9.74 -1.70
N LEU A 309 -16.02 -9.26 -0.47
CA LEU A 309 -16.67 -7.99 -0.16
C LEU A 309 -15.72 -6.79 -0.21
N PHE A 310 -14.45 -6.95 0.16
CA PHE A 310 -13.47 -5.85 0.11
C PHE A 310 -12.95 -5.57 -1.31
N CYS A 311 -12.86 -6.61 -2.15
CA CYS A 311 -12.62 -6.44 -3.59
C CYS A 311 -13.75 -5.67 -4.32
N ASN A 312 -14.82 -5.27 -3.63
CA ASN A 312 -15.94 -4.48 -4.18
C ASN A 312 -15.89 -2.98 -3.87
N ARG A 313 -14.97 -2.52 -3.01
CA ARG A 313 -14.96 -1.12 -2.53
C ARG A 313 -13.78 -0.28 -3.03
N HIS A 314 -12.77 -0.86 -3.65
CA HIS A 314 -11.60 -0.12 -4.14
C HIS A 314 -11.65 -0.05 -5.66
N ASP A 315 -12.04 1.14 -6.10
CA ASP A 315 -12.30 1.52 -7.48
C ASP A 315 -10.99 1.75 -8.23
N PHE A 316 -10.67 0.85 -9.15
CA PHE A 316 -9.63 0.94 -10.19
C PHE A 316 -9.95 2.03 -11.26
N SER A 317 -10.33 3.23 -10.82
CA SER A 317 -11.21 4.14 -11.58
C SER A 317 -10.51 5.33 -12.28
N ASN A 318 -9.17 5.43 -12.26
CA ASN A 318 -8.48 6.61 -12.83
C ASN A 318 -7.61 6.36 -14.07
N HIS A 319 -7.37 5.12 -14.48
CA HIS A 319 -6.26 4.79 -15.40
C HIS A 319 -6.44 5.30 -16.84
N ALA A 320 -7.63 5.15 -17.41
CA ALA A 320 -7.87 5.61 -18.78
C ALA A 320 -8.06 7.14 -18.90
N THR A 321 -8.30 7.83 -17.78
CA THR A 321 -8.34 9.30 -17.74
C THR A 321 -6.94 9.89 -17.88
N VAL A 322 -5.96 9.26 -17.21
CA VAL A 322 -4.56 9.70 -17.18
C VAL A 322 -3.89 9.47 -18.53
N LEU A 323 -4.14 8.33 -19.17
CA LEU A 323 -3.67 8.01 -20.53
C LEU A 323 -4.08 9.10 -21.54
N VAL A 324 -5.38 9.42 -21.57
CA VAL A 324 -5.93 10.40 -22.51
C VAL A 324 -5.44 11.81 -22.20
N GLN A 325 -5.24 12.16 -20.93
CA GLN A 325 -4.72 13.48 -20.53
C GLN A 325 -3.24 13.65 -20.90
N LYS A 326 -2.39 12.63 -20.72
CA LYS A 326 -0.96 12.68 -21.06
C LYS A 326 -0.69 12.68 -22.56
N LEU A 327 -1.49 11.94 -23.34
CA LEU A 327 -1.44 11.99 -24.81
C LEU A 327 -1.72 13.38 -25.37
N THR A 328 -2.61 14.15 -24.74
CA THR A 328 -2.80 15.56 -25.10
C THR A 328 -1.59 16.43 -24.80
N THR A 329 -0.91 16.21 -23.68
CA THR A 329 0.28 17.00 -23.33
C THR A 329 1.43 16.74 -24.32
N LEU A 330 1.62 15.50 -24.77
CA LEU A 330 2.60 15.18 -25.82
C LEU A 330 2.28 15.79 -27.18
N THR A 331 1.00 15.92 -27.52
CA THR A 331 0.58 16.41 -28.85
C THR A 331 0.42 17.94 -28.90
N PHE A 332 0.45 18.62 -27.75
CA PHE A 332 0.05 20.03 -27.62
C PHE A 332 0.87 20.85 -26.60
N VAL A 333 2.14 20.51 -26.34
CA VAL A 333 3.07 21.50 -25.78
C VAL A 333 3.78 22.21 -26.94
N PRO A 334 3.24 23.31 -27.49
CA PRO A 334 4.09 24.27 -28.16
C PRO A 334 4.99 24.86 -27.07
N GLN A 335 6.30 24.72 -27.26
CA GLN A 335 7.25 25.57 -26.56
C GLN A 335 6.82 27.03 -26.75
N TRP A 336 6.64 27.73 -25.62
CA TRP A 336 6.79 29.17 -25.39
C TRP A 336 6.38 30.16 -26.50
N LYS A 337 5.45 31.04 -26.13
CA LYS A 337 5.78 32.46 -26.15
C LYS A 337 6.22 32.86 -24.75
#